data_AF-A0A2E9Q7B1-F1
#
_entry.id   AF-A0A2E9Q7B1-F1
#
_cell.length_a   1.000
_cell.length_b   1.000
_cell.length_c   1.000
_cell.angle_alpha   90.00
_cell.angle_beta   90.00
_cell.angle_gamma   90.00
#
_symmetry.space_group_name_H-M   'P 1'
#
loop_
_entity.id
_entity.type
_entity.pdbx_description
1 polymer ?
#
loop_
_entity_poly.entity_id
_entity_poly.type
_entity_poly.pdbx_seq_one_letter_code
_entity_poly.pdbx_strand_id
1 'polypeptide(L)'
;MSMEIIYLVFLVFSGGSLDAIHMESWHNYANGPKYLLNRPCEEAIEDPSFQKHLRQRLSTGQKGRLVCKTMSEMQTMKQLVGYSGVEILPAKADSKKNAALVLEGSLIHKPYEKGRRSVESYLGQEFFLKKPDGTTVALYPGESVSREQLLSKKGQKLRLKAKFVDRTPKPEPGVPMSYPMGPDGGPLPRVGYEVLEFLTN
;
A
#
# COMPACT_ATOMS: atom_id res chain seq x y z
N MET A 1 23.75 34.69 -8.84
CA MET A 1 23.64 33.30 -9.33
C MET A 1 22.18 32.90 -9.22
N SER A 2 21.49 32.73 -10.35
CA SER A 2 20.13 32.19 -10.37
C SER A 2 20.19 30.70 -10.02
N MET A 3 19.56 30.28 -8.91
CA MET A 3 19.36 28.85 -8.65
C MET A 3 18.42 28.30 -9.72
N GLU A 4 18.93 27.42 -10.57
CA GLU A 4 18.09 26.71 -11.52
C GLU A 4 17.20 25.69 -10.80
N ILE A 5 15.94 25.63 -11.20
CA ILE A 5 14.99 24.67 -10.65
C ILE A 5 15.37 23.27 -11.14
N ILE A 6 15.61 22.35 -10.21
CA ILE A 6 15.81 20.93 -10.50
C ILE A 6 14.44 20.27 -10.70
N TYR A 7 14.30 19.50 -11.76
CA TYR A 7 13.13 18.70 -12.07
C TYR A 7 13.43 17.22 -11.86
N LEU A 8 12.49 16.53 -11.21
CA LEU A 8 12.37 15.09 -11.28
C LEU A 8 11.68 14.75 -12.60
N VAL A 9 12.37 14.00 -13.46
CA VAL A 9 11.83 13.48 -14.71
C VAL A 9 11.67 11.97 -14.57
N PHE A 10 10.45 11.51 -14.73
CA PHE A 10 10.08 10.11 -14.70
C PHE A 10 9.60 9.66 -16.08
N LEU A 11 10.45 8.90 -16.75
CA LEU A 11 10.22 8.35 -18.08
C LEU A 11 9.63 6.94 -17.95
N VAL A 12 8.56 6.65 -18.66
CA VAL A 12 7.89 5.34 -18.66
C VAL A 12 8.01 4.71 -20.04
N PHE A 13 8.48 3.46 -20.09
CA PHE A 13 8.73 2.71 -21.32
C PHE A 13 7.94 1.41 -21.36
N SER A 14 7.35 1.06 -22.50
CA SER A 14 6.82 -0.29 -22.80
C SER A 14 7.44 -0.82 -24.08
N GLY A 15 7.83 -2.10 -24.08
CA GLY A 15 8.37 -2.74 -25.30
C GLY A 15 9.58 -2.03 -25.92
N GLY A 16 10.33 -1.25 -25.13
CA GLY A 16 11.47 -0.46 -25.61
C GLY A 16 11.14 0.93 -26.17
N SER A 17 9.86 1.30 -26.26
CA SER A 17 9.40 2.63 -26.67
C SER A 17 9.02 3.48 -25.45
N LEU A 18 9.18 4.80 -25.57
CA LEU A 18 8.75 5.75 -24.54
C LEU A 18 7.22 5.95 -24.63
N ASP A 19 6.51 5.62 -23.57
CA ASP A 19 5.06 5.78 -23.48
C ASP A 19 4.67 7.15 -22.89
N ALA A 20 5.37 7.57 -21.83
CA ALA A 20 5.02 8.78 -21.08
C ALA A 20 6.24 9.45 -20.44
N ILE A 21 6.13 10.76 -20.24
CA ILE A 21 7.07 11.59 -19.49
C ILE A 21 6.29 12.34 -18.41
N HIS A 22 6.73 12.21 -17.17
CA HIS A 22 6.24 13.01 -16.05
C HIS A 22 7.37 13.90 -15.55
N MET A 23 7.11 15.21 -15.46
CA MET A 23 8.07 16.19 -14.98
C MET A 23 7.46 16.94 -13.80
N GLU A 24 8.13 16.90 -12.66
CA GLU A 24 7.70 17.61 -11.46
C GLU A 24 8.89 18.40 -10.90
N SER A 25 8.66 19.65 -10.49
CA SER A 25 9.68 20.46 -9.79
C SER A 25 10.05 19.74 -8.49
N TRP A 26 11.35 19.48 -8.27
CA TRP A 26 11.82 18.73 -7.10
C TRP A 26 11.46 19.44 -5.80
N HIS A 27 11.67 20.75 -5.75
CA HIS A 27 11.37 21.57 -4.58
C HIS A 27 9.87 21.59 -4.21
N ASN A 28 8.98 21.26 -5.14
CA ASN A 28 7.54 21.23 -4.94
C ASN A 28 6.96 19.81 -5.00
N TYR A 29 7.79 18.77 -4.98
CA TYR A 29 7.33 17.39 -5.14
C TYR A 29 6.55 16.90 -3.90
N ALA A 30 5.26 17.21 -3.80
CA ALA A 30 4.45 16.88 -2.64
C ALA A 30 4.03 15.39 -2.56
N ASN A 31 4.23 14.65 -3.65
CA ASN A 31 3.66 13.32 -3.83
C ASN A 31 4.52 12.19 -3.26
N GLY A 32 5.74 12.46 -2.77
CA GLY A 32 6.70 11.47 -2.28
C GLY A 32 6.75 11.29 -0.76
N PRO A 33 7.61 10.40 -0.26
CA PRO A 33 7.88 10.30 1.17
C PRO A 33 8.40 11.63 1.73
N LYS A 34 7.67 12.22 2.69
CA LYS A 34 7.91 13.58 3.21
C LYS A 34 9.33 13.80 3.76
N TYR A 35 10.01 12.75 4.21
CA TYR A 35 11.37 12.82 4.75
C TYR A 35 12.48 12.96 3.68
N LEU A 36 12.13 12.85 2.39
CA LEU A 36 13.09 12.99 1.28
C LEU A 36 13.08 14.38 0.65
N LEU A 37 12.12 15.24 1.00
CA LEU A 37 11.95 16.57 0.40
C LEU A 37 13.06 17.57 0.77
N ASN A 38 13.84 17.25 1.80
CA ASN A 38 15.00 18.05 2.23
C ASN A 38 16.32 17.53 1.65
N ARG A 39 16.30 16.48 0.82
CA ARG A 39 17.49 15.89 0.22
C ARG A 39 17.66 16.34 -1.24
N PRO A 40 18.91 16.34 -1.77
CA PRO A 40 19.14 16.50 -3.20
C PRO A 40 18.33 15.48 -4.01
N CYS A 41 17.88 15.88 -5.21
CA CYS A 41 17.05 15.03 -6.07
C CYS A 41 17.76 13.72 -6.41
N GLU A 42 19.05 13.81 -6.73
CA GLU A 42 19.93 12.71 -7.12
C GLU A 42 20.04 11.67 -6.00
N GLU A 43 20.14 12.11 -4.74
CA GLU A 43 20.16 11.21 -3.58
C GLU A 43 18.79 10.57 -3.37
N ALA A 44 17.72 11.34 -3.52
CA ALA A 44 16.37 10.86 -3.27
C ALA A 44 15.90 9.81 -4.29
N ILE A 45 16.27 9.94 -5.56
CA ILE A 45 15.89 8.94 -6.59
C ILE A 45 16.58 7.58 -6.40
N GLU A 46 17.73 7.56 -5.72
CA GLU A 46 18.43 6.33 -5.34
C GLU A 46 17.81 5.67 -4.10
N ASP A 47 17.02 6.39 -3.29
CA ASP A 47 16.42 5.86 -2.08
C ASP A 47 15.37 4.75 -2.38
N PRO A 48 15.48 3.56 -1.76
CA PRO A 48 14.57 2.45 -2.02
C PRO A 48 13.10 2.76 -1.77
N SER A 49 12.79 3.63 -0.80
CA SER A 49 11.42 4.02 -0.46
C SER A 49 10.83 4.97 -1.50
N PHE A 50 11.66 5.86 -2.06
CA PHE A 50 11.28 6.71 -3.17
C PHE A 50 11.01 5.90 -4.44
N GLN A 51 11.93 4.98 -4.75
CA GLN A 51 11.73 4.05 -5.86
C GLN A 51 10.45 3.24 -5.66
N LYS A 52 10.21 2.70 -4.47
CA LYS A 52 8.99 1.93 -4.16
C LYS A 52 7.71 2.72 -4.42
N HIS A 53 7.69 4.01 -4.09
CA HIS A 53 6.56 4.91 -4.40
C HIS A 53 6.32 5.01 -5.90
N LEU A 54 7.36 5.30 -6.69
CA LEU A 54 7.21 5.46 -8.14
C LEU A 54 6.95 4.14 -8.88
N ARG A 55 7.45 3.02 -8.37
CA ARG A 55 7.17 1.67 -8.90
C ARG A 55 5.68 1.30 -8.86
N GLN A 56 4.88 1.92 -8.00
CA GLN A 56 3.42 1.72 -7.95
C GLN A 56 2.69 2.41 -9.11
N ARG A 57 3.33 3.39 -9.78
CA ARG A 57 2.78 4.08 -10.95
C ARG A 57 3.01 3.33 -12.26
N LEU A 58 3.80 2.24 -12.24
CA LEU A 58 4.12 1.43 -13.42
C LEU A 58 3.21 0.21 -13.51
N SER A 59 2.73 -0.07 -14.72
CA SER A 59 1.97 -1.27 -15.07
C SER A 59 2.89 -2.46 -15.37
N THR A 60 2.31 -3.66 -15.44
CA THR A 60 3.06 -4.87 -15.82
C THR A 60 3.63 -4.70 -17.24
N GLY A 61 4.91 -5.00 -17.43
CA GLY A 61 5.60 -4.85 -18.71
C GLY A 61 6.18 -3.44 -18.97
N GLN A 62 5.84 -2.46 -18.13
CA GLN A 62 6.48 -1.14 -18.18
C GLN A 62 7.84 -1.15 -17.48
N LYS A 63 8.67 -0.16 -17.78
CA LYS A 63 9.89 0.18 -17.06
C LYS A 63 9.93 1.69 -16.83
N GLY A 64 10.40 2.09 -15.66
CA GLY A 64 10.61 3.47 -15.30
C GLY A 64 12.07 3.85 -15.37
N ARG A 65 12.38 5.08 -15.79
CA ARG A 65 13.70 5.68 -15.62
C ARG A 65 13.55 7.04 -14.94
N LEU A 66 14.32 7.23 -13.88
CA LEU A 66 14.35 8.46 -13.10
C LEU A 66 15.62 9.24 -13.45
N VAL A 67 15.46 10.52 -13.76
CA VAL A 67 16.58 11.46 -13.92
C VAL A 67 16.23 12.78 -13.25
N CYS A 68 17.23 13.41 -12.63
CA CYS A 68 17.15 14.74 -12.08
C CYS A 68 17.88 15.69 -13.04
N LYS A 69 17.20 16.73 -13.52
CA LYS A 69 17.75 17.67 -14.51
C LYS A 69 17.22 19.08 -14.31
N THR A 70 18.05 20.08 -14.59
CA THR A 70 17.58 21.47 -14.65
C THR A 70 16.96 21.78 -16.01
N MET A 71 16.20 22.87 -16.10
CA MET A 71 15.57 23.27 -17.37
C MET A 71 16.59 23.51 -18.49
N SER A 72 17.79 23.98 -18.17
CA SER A 72 18.86 24.25 -19.15
C SER A 72 19.47 22.96 -19.72
N GLU A 73 19.49 21.87 -18.95
CA GLU A 73 19.92 20.55 -19.40
C GLU A 73 18.86 19.83 -20.25
N MET A 74 17.58 20.20 -20.11
CA MET A 74 16.46 19.59 -20.81
C MET A 74 16.13 20.33 -22.11
N GLN A 75 17.06 20.34 -23.06
CA GLN A 75 16.87 21.11 -24.30
C GLN A 75 15.79 20.52 -25.21
N THR A 76 15.62 19.20 -25.25
CA THR A 76 14.56 18.53 -26.02
C THR A 76 14.09 17.22 -25.38
N MET A 77 12.83 16.83 -25.59
CA MET A 77 12.30 15.55 -25.09
C MET A 77 13.04 14.32 -25.65
N LYS A 78 13.59 14.41 -26.87
CA LYS A 78 14.35 13.30 -27.48
C LYS A 78 15.68 13.04 -26.75
N GLN A 79 16.31 14.08 -26.23
CA GLN A 79 17.54 13.93 -25.44
C GLN A 79 17.26 13.29 -24.08
N LEU A 80 16.08 13.52 -23.50
CA LEU A 80 15.69 12.93 -22.20
C LEU A 80 15.76 11.40 -22.20
N VAL A 81 15.34 10.76 -23.31
CA VAL A 81 15.37 9.30 -23.47
C VAL A 81 16.80 8.73 -23.49
N GLY A 82 17.76 9.54 -23.94
CA GLY A 82 19.16 9.14 -24.05
C GLY A 82 19.97 9.25 -22.76
N TYR A 83 19.46 9.93 -21.72
CA TYR A 83 20.18 10.03 -20.46
C TYR A 83 20.18 8.71 -19.68
N SER A 84 21.34 8.39 -19.12
CA SER A 84 21.48 7.40 -18.06
C SER A 84 20.74 7.89 -16.81
N GLY A 85 19.97 7.00 -16.20
CA GLY A 85 19.19 7.30 -15.00
C GLY A 85 18.95 6.05 -14.17
N VAL A 86 18.31 6.22 -13.02
CA VAL A 86 17.95 5.10 -12.14
C VAL A 86 16.78 4.36 -12.77
N GLU A 87 17.02 3.11 -13.18
CA GLU A 87 15.97 2.26 -13.72
C GLU A 87 15.18 1.60 -12.59
N ILE A 88 13.86 1.71 -12.66
CA ILE A 88 12.94 1.06 -11.76
C ILE A 88 12.00 0.15 -12.55
N LEU A 89 11.80 -1.06 -12.04
CA LEU A 89 10.82 -1.98 -12.58
C LEU A 89 9.50 -1.83 -11.83
N PRO A 90 8.34 -2.07 -12.47
CA PRO A 90 7.07 -2.10 -11.79
C PRO A 90 7.18 -2.94 -10.54
N ALA A 91 6.48 -2.52 -9.49
CA ALA A 91 6.40 -3.33 -8.29
C ALA A 91 5.97 -4.74 -8.74
N LYS A 92 6.80 -5.76 -8.46
CA LYS A 92 6.43 -7.16 -8.74
C LYS A 92 5.00 -7.33 -8.25
N ALA A 93 4.15 -7.96 -9.04
CA ALA A 93 2.77 -8.28 -8.69
C ALA A 93 2.63 -9.20 -7.45
N ASP A 94 3.69 -9.34 -6.66
CA ASP A 94 3.72 -9.88 -5.30
C ASP A 94 3.33 -8.84 -4.24
N SER A 95 3.07 -7.58 -4.59
CA SER A 95 2.31 -6.65 -3.74
C SER A 95 0.80 -6.95 -3.80
N LYS A 96 0.45 -8.23 -3.59
CA LYS A 96 -0.89 -8.72 -3.30
C LYS A 96 -1.37 -8.18 -1.95
N LYS A 97 -1.54 -6.86 -1.80
CA LYS A 97 -2.41 -6.32 -0.75
C LYS A 97 -3.88 -6.64 -1.03
N ASN A 98 -4.22 -7.07 -2.25
CA ASN A 98 -5.60 -7.38 -2.64
C ASN A 98 -5.80 -8.76 -3.29
N ALA A 99 -4.75 -9.54 -3.57
CA ALA A 99 -5.01 -10.86 -4.14
C ALA A 99 -5.33 -11.85 -3.03
N ALA A 100 -6.36 -12.63 -3.29
CA ALA A 100 -6.76 -13.73 -2.45
C ALA A 100 -5.57 -14.67 -2.20
N LEU A 101 -5.32 -14.97 -0.94
CA LEU A 101 -4.29 -15.90 -0.49
C LEU A 101 -4.92 -16.95 0.42
N VAL A 102 -4.27 -18.11 0.47
CA VAL A 102 -4.72 -19.22 1.31
C VAL A 102 -4.11 -19.07 2.69
N LEU A 103 -4.96 -19.02 3.71
CA LEU A 103 -4.60 -19.02 5.12
C LEU A 103 -4.98 -20.36 5.74
N GLU A 104 -4.12 -20.85 6.63
CA GLU A 104 -4.38 -22.04 7.43
C GLU A 104 -4.15 -21.73 8.90
N GLY A 105 -5.05 -22.20 9.77
CA GLY A 105 -4.89 -22.03 11.21
C GLY A 105 -6.14 -22.42 11.99
N SER A 106 -6.10 -22.19 13.30
CA SER A 106 -7.24 -22.45 14.18
C SER A 106 -8.10 -21.20 14.31
N LEU A 107 -9.41 -21.33 14.07
CA LEU A 107 -10.35 -20.21 14.20
C LEU A 107 -10.68 -19.94 15.67
N ILE A 108 -10.41 -18.72 16.11
CA ILE A 108 -10.71 -18.21 17.45
C ILE A 108 -11.81 -17.16 17.31
N HIS A 109 -12.85 -17.27 18.12
CA HIS A 109 -13.91 -16.27 18.22
C HIS A 109 -13.81 -15.59 19.58
N LYS A 110 -13.61 -14.28 19.57
CA LYS A 110 -13.64 -13.38 20.73
C LYS A 110 -14.86 -12.45 20.55
N PRO A 111 -16.00 -12.73 21.21
CA PRO A 111 -17.18 -11.88 21.09
C PRO A 111 -16.87 -10.49 21.64
N TYR A 112 -17.47 -9.44 21.08
CA TYR A 112 -17.41 -8.11 21.70
C TYR A 112 -18.06 -8.14 23.08
N GLU A 113 -17.45 -7.47 24.05
CA GLU A 113 -18.14 -7.16 25.29
C GLU A 113 -19.33 -6.23 24.99
N LYS A 114 -20.48 -6.51 25.62
CA LYS A 114 -21.67 -5.67 25.48
C LYS A 114 -21.42 -4.31 26.14
N GLY A 115 -21.12 -3.29 25.34
CA GLY A 115 -20.97 -1.91 25.80
C GLY A 115 -20.41 -1.01 24.70
N ARG A 116 -21.29 -0.26 24.03
CA ARG A 116 -20.93 0.69 22.95
C ARG A 116 -19.95 1.75 23.48
N ARG A 117 -18.65 1.58 23.17
CA ARG A 117 -17.53 2.57 23.13
C ARG A 117 -16.14 1.94 23.33
N SER A 118 -15.97 0.62 23.17
CA SER A 118 -14.67 -0.02 23.34
C SER A 118 -13.84 -0.01 22.03
N VAL A 119 -12.51 -0.10 22.15
CA VAL A 119 -11.58 -0.17 20.99
C VAL A 119 -11.89 -1.41 20.13
N GLU A 120 -12.30 -2.50 20.76
CA GLU A 120 -12.70 -3.75 20.12
C GLU A 120 -13.94 -3.55 19.24
N SER A 121 -14.92 -2.79 19.75
CA SER A 121 -16.12 -2.42 18.99
C SER A 121 -15.77 -1.59 17.75
N TYR A 122 -14.79 -0.69 17.86
CA TYR A 122 -14.28 0.09 16.75
C TYR A 122 -13.55 -0.78 15.71
N LEU A 123 -12.67 -1.68 16.16
CA LEU A 123 -11.92 -2.57 15.27
C LEU A 123 -12.85 -3.53 14.53
N GLY A 124 -14.00 -3.87 15.10
CA GLY A 124 -14.95 -4.72 14.41
C GLY A 124 -14.37 -6.12 14.11
N GLN A 125 -13.48 -6.62 14.98
CA GLN A 125 -12.81 -7.91 14.86
C GLN A 125 -13.30 -8.89 15.94
N GLU A 126 -14.15 -9.86 15.55
CA GLU A 126 -14.57 -10.96 16.43
C GLU A 126 -13.83 -12.26 16.14
N PHE A 127 -13.38 -12.44 14.90
CA PHE A 127 -12.82 -13.68 14.41
C PHE A 127 -11.32 -13.52 14.17
N PHE A 128 -10.56 -14.51 14.58
CA PHE A 128 -9.12 -14.51 14.48
C PHE A 128 -8.64 -15.89 14.02
N LEU A 129 -7.68 -15.93 13.11
CA LEU A 129 -7.02 -17.16 12.72
C LEU A 129 -5.65 -17.23 13.39
N LYS A 130 -5.46 -18.20 14.29
CA LYS A 130 -4.17 -18.51 14.88
C LYS A 130 -3.41 -19.47 13.95
N LYS A 131 -2.37 -18.97 13.31
CA LYS A 131 -1.51 -19.71 12.39
C LYS A 131 -0.59 -20.70 13.14
N PRO A 132 0.01 -21.68 12.44
CA PRO A 132 0.95 -22.63 13.04
C PRO A 132 2.18 -21.98 13.70
N ASP A 133 2.62 -20.83 13.18
CA ASP A 133 3.73 -20.03 13.71
C ASP A 133 3.37 -19.26 15.00
N GLY A 134 2.14 -19.43 15.51
CA GLY A 134 1.63 -18.73 16.69
C GLY A 134 1.09 -17.33 16.41
N THR A 135 1.28 -16.78 15.21
CA THR A 135 0.75 -15.47 14.83
C THR A 135 -0.78 -15.53 14.70
N THR A 136 -1.43 -14.42 15.02
CA THR A 136 -2.89 -14.30 14.95
C THR A 136 -3.25 -13.19 13.98
N VAL A 137 -4.14 -13.49 13.03
CA VAL A 137 -4.65 -12.51 12.07
C VAL A 137 -6.16 -12.34 12.23
N ALA A 138 -6.65 -11.11 12.14
CA ALA A 138 -8.08 -10.83 12.18
C ALA A 138 -8.77 -11.29 10.88
N LEU A 139 -9.96 -11.88 11.03
CA LEU A 139 -10.82 -12.28 9.92
C LEU A 139 -12.10 -11.44 9.93
N TYR A 140 -12.51 -10.99 8.76
CA TYR A 140 -13.80 -10.37 8.52
C TYR A 140 -14.67 -11.31 7.68
N PRO A 141 -15.98 -11.37 7.97
CA PRO A 141 -16.91 -12.02 7.05
C PRO A 141 -16.87 -11.30 5.70
N GLY A 142 -16.99 -12.09 4.63
CA GLY A 142 -17.09 -11.61 3.26
C GLY A 142 -18.50 -11.81 2.70
N GLU A 143 -18.66 -11.55 1.41
CA GLU A 143 -19.94 -11.70 0.72
C GLU A 143 -20.42 -13.17 0.68
N SER A 144 -19.51 -14.11 0.46
CA SER A 144 -19.81 -15.53 0.36
C SER A 144 -19.64 -16.31 1.67
N VAL A 145 -18.99 -15.70 2.68
CA VAL A 145 -18.76 -16.31 3.99
C VAL A 145 -19.31 -15.40 5.08
N SER A 146 -20.49 -15.75 5.59
CA SER A 146 -21.20 -14.98 6.60
C SER A 146 -20.56 -15.13 7.99
N ARG A 147 -20.97 -14.22 8.89
CA ARG A 147 -20.61 -14.26 10.30
C ARG A 147 -21.03 -15.57 10.97
N GLU A 148 -22.23 -16.04 10.68
CA GLU A 148 -22.82 -17.27 11.23
C GLU A 148 -22.03 -18.50 10.78
N GLN A 149 -21.57 -18.50 9.53
CA GLN A 149 -20.72 -19.57 9.01
C GLN A 149 -19.36 -19.60 9.72
N LEU A 150 -18.71 -18.46 9.92
CA LEU A 150 -17.48 -18.38 10.74
C LEU A 150 -17.73 -18.84 12.18
N LEU A 151 -18.84 -18.42 12.78
CA LEU A 151 -19.21 -18.80 14.13
C LEU A 151 -19.39 -20.32 14.28
N SER A 152 -20.01 -20.97 13.29
CA SER A 152 -20.19 -22.43 13.25
C SER A 152 -18.87 -23.23 13.20
N LYS A 153 -17.78 -22.57 12.78
CA LYS A 153 -16.44 -23.15 12.65
C LYS A 153 -15.50 -22.75 13.80
N LYS A 154 -16.02 -22.10 14.85
CA LYS A 154 -15.24 -21.70 16.04
C LYS A 154 -14.47 -22.90 16.61
N GLY A 155 -13.18 -22.70 16.89
CA GLY A 155 -12.30 -23.70 17.48
C GLY A 155 -11.78 -24.75 16.49
N GLN A 156 -12.22 -24.73 15.23
CA GLN A 156 -11.76 -25.68 14.21
C GLN A 156 -10.49 -25.19 13.52
N LYS A 157 -9.66 -26.14 13.10
CA LYS A 157 -8.57 -25.86 12.16
C LYS A 157 -9.16 -25.73 10.76
N LEU A 158 -8.92 -24.60 10.12
CA LEU A 158 -9.47 -24.27 8.82
C LEU A 158 -8.37 -23.93 7.83
N ARG A 159 -8.64 -24.24 6.57
CA ARG A 159 -7.95 -23.69 5.42
C ARG A 159 -8.95 -22.82 4.68
N LEU A 160 -8.60 -21.58 4.40
CA LEU A 160 -9.53 -20.61 3.80
C LEU A 160 -8.80 -19.72 2.82
N LYS A 161 -9.53 -19.19 1.86
CA LYS A 161 -9.02 -18.17 0.94
C LYS A 161 -9.54 -16.82 1.39
N ALA A 162 -8.64 -15.86 1.56
CA ALA A 162 -8.99 -14.54 2.04
C ALA A 162 -8.17 -13.46 1.33
N LYS A 163 -8.72 -12.25 1.25
CA LYS A 163 -8.01 -11.06 0.74
C LYS A 163 -7.73 -10.13 1.91
N PHE A 164 -6.55 -9.50 1.90
CA PHE A 164 -6.26 -8.47 2.89
C PHE A 164 -7.16 -7.26 2.65
N VAL A 165 -7.67 -6.68 3.73
CA VAL A 165 -8.51 -5.48 3.71
C VAL A 165 -8.05 -4.51 4.79
N ASP A 166 -8.05 -3.23 4.44
CA ASP A 166 -7.84 -2.13 5.35
C ASP A 166 -9.14 -1.32 5.44
N ARG A 167 -9.82 -1.44 6.59
CA ARG A 167 -11.08 -0.74 6.88
C ARG A 167 -10.84 0.46 7.79
N THR A 168 -9.60 0.94 7.90
CA THR A 168 -9.26 2.13 8.68
C THR A 168 -9.93 3.36 8.05
N PRO A 169 -10.72 4.14 8.81
CA PRO A 169 -11.30 5.37 8.31
C PRO A 169 -10.22 6.31 7.79
N LYS A 170 -10.46 6.97 6.67
CA LYS A 170 -9.54 8.02 6.18
C LYS A 170 -9.91 9.34 6.86
N PRO A 171 -8.94 10.11 7.37
CA PRO A 171 -9.23 11.43 7.89
C PRO A 171 -9.82 12.33 6.81
N GLU A 172 -11.05 12.81 7.01
CA GLU A 172 -11.67 13.81 6.15
C GLU A 172 -11.47 15.21 6.77
N PRO A 173 -10.94 16.20 6.01
CA PRO A 173 -10.76 17.55 6.52
C PRO A 173 -12.09 18.16 6.98
N GLY A 174 -12.13 18.67 8.22
CA GLY A 174 -13.29 19.38 8.76
C GLY A 174 -14.38 18.49 9.36
N VAL A 175 -14.22 17.16 9.36
CA VAL A 175 -15.15 16.24 10.02
C VAL A 175 -14.62 15.88 11.41
N PRO A 176 -15.34 16.17 12.51
CA PRO A 176 -14.96 15.71 13.84
C PRO A 176 -14.92 14.18 13.87
N MET A 177 -13.73 13.62 14.03
CA MET A 177 -13.51 12.18 13.99
C MET A 177 -13.71 11.58 15.38
N SER A 178 -14.60 10.59 15.48
CA SER A 178 -14.95 9.92 16.75
C SER A 178 -14.43 8.48 16.78
N TYR A 179 -13.12 8.32 16.61
CA TYR A 179 -12.48 7.01 16.64
C TYR A 179 -11.20 7.01 17.48
N PRO A 180 -10.83 5.86 18.07
CA PRO A 180 -9.60 5.75 18.84
C PRO A 180 -8.39 6.05 17.94
N MET A 181 -7.47 6.85 18.48
CA MET A 181 -6.25 7.23 17.78
C MET A 181 -5.11 6.27 18.13
N GLY A 182 -4.29 5.95 17.12
CA GLY A 182 -3.04 5.24 17.27
C GLY A 182 -1.92 6.16 17.79
N PRO A 183 -0.73 5.59 18.06
CA PRO A 183 0.44 6.32 18.56
C PRO A 183 1.00 7.34 17.56
N ASP A 184 0.64 7.23 16.28
CA ASP A 184 0.99 8.15 15.20
C ASP A 184 0.03 9.35 15.10
N GLY A 185 -0.97 9.44 15.99
CA GLY A 185 -2.02 10.46 15.97
C GLY A 185 -3.08 10.24 14.88
N GLY A 186 -2.98 9.15 14.13
CA GLY A 186 -3.97 8.72 13.13
C GLY A 186 -5.04 7.81 13.73
N PRO A 187 -6.08 7.45 12.96
CA PRO A 187 -7.04 6.42 13.36
C PRO A 187 -6.34 5.08 13.59
N LEU A 188 -6.72 4.36 14.65
CA LEU A 188 -6.15 3.06 14.96
C LEU A 188 -6.39 2.09 13.77
N PRO A 189 -5.36 1.38 13.27
CA PRO A 189 -5.50 0.55 12.07
C PRO A 189 -6.54 -0.57 12.22
N ARG A 190 -7.52 -0.59 11.31
CA ARG A 190 -8.56 -1.62 11.21
C ARG A 190 -8.25 -2.57 10.05
N VAL A 191 -7.14 -3.30 10.18
CA VAL A 191 -6.61 -4.21 9.16
C VAL A 191 -6.95 -5.67 9.45
N GLY A 192 -7.08 -6.49 8.41
CA GLY A 192 -7.32 -7.93 8.55
C GLY A 192 -7.56 -8.59 7.20
N TYR A 193 -8.20 -9.75 7.23
CA TYR A 193 -8.48 -10.54 6.04
C TYR A 193 -9.97 -10.79 5.87
N GLU A 194 -10.53 -10.39 4.74
CA GLU A 194 -11.91 -10.74 4.37
C GLU A 194 -11.95 -12.14 3.77
N VAL A 195 -12.75 -13.02 4.37
CA VAL A 195 -12.84 -14.43 3.97
C VAL A 195 -13.71 -14.55 2.73
N LEU A 196 -13.17 -15.18 1.70
CA LEU A 196 -13.85 -15.38 0.41
C LEU A 196 -14.50 -16.76 0.34
N GLU A 197 -13.80 -17.80 0.80
CA GLU A 197 -14.31 -19.18 0.78
C GLU A 197 -13.56 -20.04 1.80
N PHE A 198 -14.24 -21.07 2.30
CA PHE A 198 -13.58 -22.17 3.02
C PHE A 198 -13.06 -23.18 2.00
N LEU A 199 -11.83 -23.62 2.18
CA LEU A 199 -11.25 -24.70 1.38
C LEU A 199 -11.47 -26.00 2.15
N THR A 200 -12.12 -26.97 1.52
CA THR A 200 -12.15 -28.34 2.02
C THR A 200 -10.74 -28.91 2.00
N ASN A 201 -10.37 -29.60 3.08
CA ASN A 201 -9.24 -30.51 3.06
C ASN A 201 -9.61 -31.78 2.31
#